data_AF-A0A8J4SE95-F1
#
_entry.id   AF-A0A8J4SE95-F1
#
_cell.length_a   1.000
_cell.length_b   1.000
_cell.length_c   1.000
_cell.angle_alpha   90.00
_cell.angle_beta   90.00
_cell.angle_gamma   90.00
#
_symmetry.space_group_name_H-M   'P 1'
#
loop_
_entity.id
_entity.type
_entity.pdbx_description
1 polymer ?
#
loop_
_entity_poly.entity_id
_entity_poly.type
_entity_poly.pdbx_seq_one_letter_code
_entity_poly.pdbx_strand_id
1 'polypeptide(L)'
;MSVAREISFYRKLGRREAFTASLVTIAFHGEVGTDGRWNKIAIAAGGGSGMAMRLPESEKLLLGSEVSIMQAPALAAAVMSEFVTYRDAFATEQYRKQTADMTLPGMLHGRVLRSAYPYARILSIDITGAAAMEGVFAVLTSKDVPGLNRFGIATPDQPVFCEKVVRYVGDAIAAVAADSPERAALALEAIRVEYEEWTPLDSPEAALAPGAPELHEHGPGNVLHRTEIKRGHVDEGFAACEHIVTTQHGYKDRMQLARIIGCPEEDIRVVSSPIGGSFGGKDELNVQPYGALLALRSGRPVKMHNFRKESVRAGLKRHPMKIEMQTGISREGMIQAHRVRITADTGAYATLGAPVLNFCTEHCLGPYSIPHVDVEDLAKHGEAEEWTFDTHFEYPTTPDNVVGGHYLYTYAAVAAEVEVNTLTGEAKLLDTKHVVAAGPVINPMGFIGQIEGGSVMALGFTLTEDALMQDSRYMTTNLDTYLIPTIRDIHTNLEVEAIEDLPEGDPFGPRGIGEIGSVALAPAITAAIHQATGPL
;
A
#
# COMPACT_ATOMS: atom_id res chain seq x y z
N MET A 1 -56.35 -23.86 -14.68
CA MET A 1 -55.01 -23.75 -15.29
C MET A 1 -54.01 -23.80 -14.15
N SER A 2 -53.04 -24.71 -14.19
CA SER A 2 -51.96 -24.75 -13.20
C SER A 2 -50.91 -23.69 -13.54
N VAL A 3 -50.65 -22.77 -12.63
CA VAL A 3 -49.67 -21.70 -12.84
C VAL A 3 -48.27 -22.30 -12.67
N ALA A 4 -47.49 -22.33 -13.76
CA ALA A 4 -46.07 -22.64 -13.68
C ALA A 4 -45.37 -21.57 -12.82
N ARG A 5 -44.47 -21.98 -11.93
CA ARG A 5 -43.82 -21.02 -11.02
C ARG A 5 -42.64 -20.37 -11.73
N GLU A 6 -42.79 -19.10 -12.04
CA GLU A 6 -41.68 -18.23 -12.43
C GLU A 6 -40.75 -18.04 -11.23
N ILE A 7 -39.45 -18.26 -11.43
CA ILE A 7 -38.41 -18.08 -10.40
C ILE A 7 -37.30 -17.22 -11.00
N SER A 8 -37.06 -16.08 -10.37
CA SER A 8 -35.94 -15.19 -10.66
C SER A 8 -35.09 -15.05 -9.40
N PHE A 9 -33.77 -15.24 -9.53
CA PHE A 9 -32.83 -15.09 -8.43
C PHE A 9 -31.54 -14.40 -8.90
N TYR A 10 -31.05 -13.47 -8.08
CA TYR A 10 -29.83 -12.71 -8.29
C TYR A 10 -28.84 -13.09 -7.19
N ARG A 11 -27.62 -13.49 -7.55
CA ARG A 11 -26.54 -13.67 -6.58
C ARG A 11 -25.31 -12.88 -7.01
N LYS A 12 -24.88 -11.97 -6.13
CA LYS A 12 -23.53 -11.42 -6.13
C LYS A 12 -22.59 -12.43 -5.46
N LEU A 13 -21.48 -12.74 -6.11
CA LEU A 13 -20.31 -13.38 -5.49
C LEU A 13 -19.15 -12.39 -5.51
N GLY A 14 -18.58 -12.13 -4.33
CA GLY A 14 -17.54 -11.14 -4.08
C GLY A 14 -17.56 -10.76 -2.60
N ARG A 15 -16.44 -10.27 -2.04
CA ARG A 15 -16.26 -10.10 -0.58
C ARG A 15 -17.14 -9.02 0.10
N ARG A 16 -18.17 -8.45 -0.58
CA ARG A 16 -18.93 -7.26 -0.14
C ARG A 16 -20.31 -7.08 -0.77
N GLU A 17 -21.22 -6.46 -0.01
CA GLU A 17 -22.64 -6.34 -0.35
C GLU A 17 -23.03 -5.23 -1.36
N ALA A 18 -22.22 -4.18 -1.61
CA ALA A 18 -22.50 -3.17 -2.65
C ALA A 18 -21.24 -2.46 -3.19
N PHE A 19 -21.44 -1.61 -4.21
CA PHE A 19 -20.50 -0.66 -4.87
C PHE A 19 -19.16 -1.20 -5.39
N THR A 20 -18.79 -2.44 -5.08
CA THR A 20 -17.79 -3.22 -5.79
C THR A 20 -18.45 -3.96 -6.95
N ALA A 21 -17.78 -3.99 -8.09
CA ALA A 21 -18.14 -4.92 -9.15
C ALA A 21 -17.93 -6.36 -8.65
N SER A 22 -18.99 -7.16 -8.66
CA SER A 22 -19.00 -8.55 -8.20
C SER A 22 -17.94 -9.37 -8.93
N LEU A 23 -17.13 -10.19 -8.24
CA LEU A 23 -16.17 -11.09 -8.93
C LEU A 23 -16.89 -11.92 -10.00
N VAL A 24 -18.07 -12.43 -9.67
CA VAL A 24 -19.12 -12.82 -10.63
C VAL A 24 -20.49 -12.42 -10.05
N THR A 25 -21.35 -11.76 -10.82
CA THR A 25 -22.80 -11.78 -10.60
C THR A 25 -23.40 -12.88 -11.47
N ILE A 26 -24.30 -13.68 -10.92
CA ILE A 26 -25.12 -14.60 -11.70
C ILE A 26 -26.59 -14.25 -11.49
N ALA A 27 -27.30 -14.05 -12.60
CA ALA A 27 -28.74 -13.87 -12.65
C ALA A 27 -29.38 -15.14 -13.26
N PHE A 28 -30.31 -15.73 -12.51
CA PHE A 28 -31.10 -16.88 -12.91
C PHE A 28 -32.54 -16.44 -13.15
N HIS A 29 -33.14 -16.95 -14.22
CA HIS A 29 -34.56 -16.80 -14.51
C HIS A 29 -35.11 -18.08 -15.15
N GLY A 30 -36.24 -18.59 -14.69
CA GLY A 30 -36.80 -19.82 -15.24
C GLY A 30 -38.25 -20.10 -14.85
N GLU A 31 -38.86 -21.04 -15.56
CA GLU A 31 -40.21 -21.54 -15.31
C GLU A 31 -40.13 -22.97 -14.78
N VAL A 32 -40.75 -23.20 -13.62
CA VAL A 32 -40.84 -24.52 -12.99
C VAL A 32 -42.23 -25.12 -13.22
N GLY A 33 -42.27 -26.37 -13.66
CA GLY A 33 -43.50 -27.14 -13.84
C GLY A 33 -44.17 -27.55 -12.54
N THR A 34 -45.41 -28.04 -12.63
CA THR A 34 -46.14 -28.61 -11.47
C THR A 34 -45.52 -29.88 -10.90
N ASP A 35 -44.60 -30.49 -11.64
CA ASP A 35 -43.76 -31.62 -11.29
C ASP A 35 -42.45 -31.22 -10.57
N GLY A 36 -42.19 -29.93 -10.38
CA GLY A 36 -40.98 -29.43 -9.71
C GLY A 36 -39.74 -29.40 -10.59
N ARG A 37 -39.90 -29.48 -11.93
CA ARG A 37 -38.79 -29.52 -12.90
C ARG A 37 -38.65 -28.23 -13.70
N TRP A 38 -37.45 -27.92 -14.18
CA TRP A 38 -37.19 -26.74 -15.01
C TRP A 38 -37.74 -26.93 -16.44
N ASN A 39 -38.83 -26.25 -16.78
CA ASN A 39 -39.40 -26.22 -18.13
C ASN A 39 -38.73 -25.18 -19.04
N LYS A 40 -38.27 -24.08 -18.46
CA LYS A 40 -37.39 -23.09 -19.09
C LYS A 40 -36.36 -22.63 -18.08
N ILE A 41 -35.13 -22.38 -18.51
CA ILE A 41 -34.12 -21.69 -17.71
C ILE A 41 -33.27 -20.80 -18.62
N ALA A 42 -32.91 -19.63 -18.10
CA ALA A 42 -31.93 -18.71 -18.64
C ALA A 42 -30.96 -18.33 -17.51
N ILE A 43 -29.66 -18.36 -17.81
CA ILE A 43 -28.59 -18.03 -16.87
C ILE A 43 -27.72 -16.98 -17.54
N ALA A 44 -27.52 -15.86 -16.86
CA ALA A 44 -26.59 -14.83 -17.30
C ALA A 44 -25.54 -14.56 -16.22
N ALA A 45 -24.27 -14.50 -16.61
CA ALA A 45 -23.19 -14.05 -15.76
C ALA A 45 -22.61 -12.73 -16.25
N GLY A 46 -22.17 -11.88 -15.32
CA GLY A 46 -21.57 -10.58 -15.59
C GLY A 46 -20.95 -10.05 -14.31
N GLY A 47 -19.88 -9.26 -14.36
CA GLY A 47 -19.19 -8.85 -13.13
C GLY A 47 -17.74 -8.48 -13.34
N GLY A 48 -17.18 -7.88 -12.29
CA GLY A 48 -15.84 -7.32 -12.13
C GLY A 48 -15.60 -6.17 -13.09
N SER A 49 -15.57 -6.55 -14.36
CA SER A 49 -14.89 -5.80 -15.38
C SER A 49 -15.33 -6.26 -16.79
N GLY A 50 -16.11 -7.33 -16.96
CA GLY A 50 -16.33 -8.03 -18.25
C GLY A 50 -17.77 -8.10 -18.73
N MET A 51 -17.93 -8.43 -20.02
CA MET A 51 -19.19 -8.22 -20.74
C MET A 51 -20.23 -9.30 -20.43
N ALA A 52 -21.33 -8.90 -19.78
CA ALA A 52 -22.36 -9.81 -19.32
C ALA A 52 -22.95 -10.66 -20.46
N MET A 53 -23.03 -11.97 -20.26
CA MET A 53 -23.39 -12.95 -21.28
C MET A 53 -24.31 -14.07 -20.75
N ARG A 54 -25.02 -14.71 -21.67
CA ARG A 54 -25.77 -15.96 -21.43
C ARG A 54 -24.80 -17.14 -21.32
N LEU A 55 -25.14 -18.12 -20.49
CA LEU A 55 -24.35 -19.34 -20.28
C LEU A 55 -25.11 -20.58 -20.81
N PRO A 56 -25.18 -20.81 -22.13
CA PRO A 56 -26.07 -21.79 -22.74
C PRO A 56 -25.73 -23.25 -22.39
N GLU A 57 -24.47 -23.58 -22.11
CA GLU A 57 -24.10 -24.93 -21.68
C GLU A 57 -24.49 -25.18 -20.21
N SER A 58 -24.43 -24.13 -19.38
CA SER A 58 -24.97 -24.15 -18.01
C SER A 58 -26.51 -24.27 -17.98
N GLU A 59 -27.20 -23.67 -18.95
CA GLU A 59 -28.67 -23.80 -19.12
C GLU A 59 -29.07 -25.23 -19.49
N LYS A 60 -28.37 -25.86 -20.45
CA LYS A 60 -28.58 -27.27 -20.85
C LYS A 60 -28.39 -28.25 -19.68
N LEU A 61 -27.47 -27.96 -18.76
CA LEU A 61 -27.18 -28.77 -17.57
C LEU A 61 -28.34 -28.81 -16.57
N LEU A 62 -29.25 -27.82 -16.58
CA LEU A 62 -30.35 -27.70 -15.62
C LEU A 62 -31.74 -27.88 -16.26
N LEU A 63 -31.87 -27.74 -17.58
CA LEU A 63 -33.16 -27.92 -18.26
C LEU A 63 -33.70 -29.35 -18.06
N GLY A 64 -34.93 -29.46 -17.52
CA GLY A 64 -35.57 -30.73 -17.22
C GLY A 64 -35.07 -31.45 -15.95
N SER A 65 -34.15 -30.88 -15.16
CA SER A 65 -33.80 -31.40 -13.83
C SER A 65 -34.81 -30.97 -12.76
N GLU A 66 -34.82 -31.64 -11.61
CA GLU A 66 -35.57 -31.19 -10.44
C GLU A 66 -34.87 -30.01 -9.75
N VAL A 67 -35.64 -29.02 -9.31
CA VAL A 67 -35.12 -27.79 -8.66
C VAL A 67 -34.32 -28.07 -7.38
N SER A 68 -34.51 -29.25 -6.76
CA SER A 68 -33.82 -29.73 -5.57
C SER A 68 -32.35 -30.13 -5.81
N ILE A 69 -31.94 -30.48 -7.04
CA ILE A 69 -30.62 -31.06 -7.33
C ILE A 69 -29.72 -30.05 -8.07
N MET A 70 -29.16 -29.10 -7.32
CA MET A 70 -28.17 -28.18 -7.86
C MET A 70 -26.79 -28.85 -7.92
N GLN A 71 -26.35 -29.30 -9.11
CA GLN A 71 -25.04 -29.92 -9.34
C GLN A 71 -23.91 -28.88 -9.32
N ALA A 72 -23.68 -28.27 -8.16
CA ALA A 72 -22.83 -27.08 -8.01
C ALA A 72 -21.41 -27.20 -8.61
N PRO A 73 -20.66 -28.32 -8.47
CA PRO A 73 -19.31 -28.43 -9.05
C PRO A 73 -19.31 -28.44 -10.59
N ALA A 74 -20.25 -29.16 -11.21
CA ALA A 74 -20.36 -29.24 -12.67
C ALA A 74 -20.81 -27.90 -13.29
N LEU A 75 -21.76 -27.24 -12.63
CA LEU A 75 -22.23 -25.91 -13.02
C LEU A 75 -21.12 -24.85 -12.88
N ALA A 76 -20.36 -24.86 -11.78
CA ALA A 76 -19.25 -23.94 -11.58
C ALA A 76 -18.13 -24.11 -12.62
N ALA A 77 -17.79 -25.36 -12.98
CA ALA A 77 -16.81 -25.64 -14.02
C ALA A 77 -17.20 -25.09 -15.40
N ALA A 78 -18.50 -25.16 -15.76
CA ALA A 78 -19.00 -24.55 -16.99
C ALA A 78 -18.92 -23.02 -16.95
N VAL A 79 -19.47 -22.38 -15.90
CA VAL A 79 -19.47 -20.92 -15.70
C VAL A 79 -18.06 -20.31 -15.81
N MET A 80 -17.06 -20.95 -15.20
CA MET A 80 -15.67 -20.46 -15.18
C MET A 80 -14.95 -20.57 -16.53
N SER A 81 -15.51 -21.28 -17.52
CA SER A 81 -14.90 -21.44 -18.85
C SER A 81 -15.28 -20.34 -19.85
N GLU A 82 -16.21 -19.44 -19.51
CA GLU A 82 -16.88 -18.55 -20.48
C GLU A 82 -16.53 -17.03 -20.36
N PHE A 83 -15.84 -16.54 -19.30
CA PHE A 83 -15.94 -15.11 -18.91
C PHE A 83 -14.62 -14.38 -18.52
N VAL A 84 -14.26 -13.24 -19.16
CA VAL A 84 -13.01 -12.43 -18.94
C VAL A 84 -13.25 -10.89 -19.10
N THR A 85 -12.41 -10.01 -18.52
CA THR A 85 -12.87 -8.69 -17.98
C THR A 85 -11.89 -7.46 -18.00
N TYR A 86 -12.33 -6.22 -18.38
CA TYR A 86 -11.88 -4.85 -17.93
C TYR A 86 -12.83 -3.70 -18.44
N ARG A 87 -13.21 -2.56 -17.77
CA ARG A 87 -13.06 -1.98 -16.38
C ARG A 87 -13.83 -0.57 -16.22
N ASP A 88 -13.97 0.03 -15.00
CA ASP A 88 -14.12 1.50 -14.60
C ASP A 88 -15.32 1.97 -13.71
N ALA A 89 -15.15 3.12 -12.99
CA ALA A 89 -16.11 4.26 -12.82
C ALA A 89 -16.21 4.95 -11.41
N PHE A 90 -15.24 5.79 -11.01
CA PHE A 90 -15.41 6.74 -9.87
C PHE A 90 -14.71 8.11 -10.09
N ALA A 91 -15.48 9.15 -10.45
CA ALA A 91 -14.98 10.51 -10.60
C ALA A 91 -16.04 11.60 -10.36
N THR A 92 -15.99 12.28 -9.21
CA THR A 92 -16.74 13.52 -8.93
C THR A 92 -15.86 14.54 -8.19
N GLU A 93 -16.17 15.82 -8.37
CA GLU A 93 -15.18 16.91 -8.28
C GLU A 93 -15.04 17.55 -6.89
N GLN A 94 -16.09 17.49 -6.08
CA GLN A 94 -16.26 18.30 -4.86
C GLN A 94 -15.29 17.95 -3.69
N TYR A 95 -14.49 16.89 -3.82
CA TYR A 95 -13.50 16.43 -2.83
C TYR A 95 -12.07 16.97 -3.05
N ARG A 96 -11.79 17.67 -4.16
CA ARG A 96 -10.41 18.00 -4.60
C ARG A 96 -9.74 19.20 -3.91
N LYS A 97 -10.44 19.90 -3.01
CA LYS A 97 -10.00 21.18 -2.44
C LYS A 97 -8.90 21.08 -1.37
N GLN A 98 -7.68 20.81 -1.81
CA GLN A 98 -6.46 21.58 -1.48
C GLN A 98 -5.25 21.02 -2.25
N THR A 99 -4.25 21.89 -2.50
CA THR A 99 -3.06 21.69 -3.37
C THR A 99 -3.35 21.30 -4.83
N ALA A 100 -4.13 20.25 -5.09
CA ALA A 100 -4.54 19.79 -6.42
C ALA A 100 -5.31 20.84 -7.24
N ASP A 101 -5.97 21.81 -6.60
CA ASP A 101 -6.70 22.90 -7.26
C ASP A 101 -5.85 24.17 -7.49
N MET A 102 -4.62 24.26 -6.96
CA MET A 102 -3.84 25.49 -7.05
C MET A 102 -3.41 25.82 -8.48
N THR A 103 -3.50 27.09 -8.87
CA THR A 103 -3.13 27.60 -10.20
C THR A 103 -2.32 28.89 -10.07
N LEU A 104 -1.15 28.95 -10.71
CA LEU A 104 -0.32 30.15 -10.77
C LEU A 104 -0.30 30.71 -12.22
N PRO A 105 -0.11 32.03 -12.42
CA PRO A 105 0.05 32.60 -13.75
C PRO A 105 1.22 31.93 -14.50
N GLY A 106 0.96 31.48 -15.73
CA GLY A 106 1.97 30.79 -16.54
C GLY A 106 2.42 29.43 -16.01
N MET A 107 1.72 28.83 -15.04
CA MET A 107 2.00 27.49 -14.54
C MET A 107 1.94 26.43 -15.66
N LEU A 108 2.80 25.41 -15.55
CA LEU A 108 2.88 24.27 -16.44
C LEU A 108 2.38 22.99 -15.75
N HIS A 109 1.95 22.02 -16.54
CA HIS A 109 1.56 20.69 -16.10
C HIS A 109 2.69 19.70 -16.34
N GLY A 110 3.15 19.04 -15.27
CA GLY A 110 4.24 18.08 -15.33
C GLY A 110 3.77 16.62 -15.34
N ARG A 111 4.50 15.76 -16.04
CA ARG A 111 4.29 14.31 -16.13
C ARG A 111 5.62 13.55 -16.15
N VAL A 112 5.59 12.25 -15.81
CA VAL A 112 6.78 11.40 -15.69
C VAL A 112 6.60 10.14 -16.53
N LEU A 113 7.52 9.86 -17.46
CA LEU A 113 7.59 8.59 -18.15
C LEU A 113 8.11 7.53 -17.17
N ARG A 114 7.32 6.47 -16.97
CA ARG A 114 7.60 5.39 -16.03
C ARG A 114 7.95 4.10 -16.79
N SER A 115 8.87 3.29 -16.25
CA SER A 115 9.45 2.11 -16.92
C SER A 115 8.41 1.14 -17.48
N ALA A 116 8.51 0.81 -18.77
CA ALA A 116 7.64 -0.18 -19.42
C ALA A 116 7.80 -1.59 -18.84
N TYR A 117 8.97 -1.90 -18.30
CA TYR A 117 9.37 -3.22 -17.82
C TYR A 117 9.69 -3.22 -16.32
N PRO A 118 9.42 -4.33 -15.60
CA PRO A 118 9.82 -4.47 -14.21
C PRO A 118 11.35 -4.49 -14.05
N TYR A 119 12.06 -5.35 -14.78
CA TYR A 119 13.51 -5.41 -14.77
C TYR A 119 14.03 -5.40 -16.21
N ALA A 120 14.91 -4.46 -16.52
CA ALA A 120 15.48 -4.32 -17.86
C ALA A 120 16.71 -3.39 -17.82
N ARG A 121 17.57 -3.53 -18.82
CA ARG A 121 18.59 -2.55 -19.14
C ARG A 121 18.06 -1.55 -20.16
N ILE A 122 18.36 -0.28 -19.96
CA ILE A 122 18.11 0.80 -20.91
C ILE A 122 19.24 0.81 -21.93
N LEU A 123 18.90 0.71 -23.22
CA LEU A 123 19.84 0.77 -24.34
C LEU A 123 19.95 2.19 -24.90
N SER A 124 18.81 2.88 -25.03
CA SER A 124 18.76 4.28 -25.49
C SER A 124 17.51 5.00 -24.95
N ILE A 125 17.60 6.34 -24.89
CA ILE A 125 16.49 7.24 -24.59
C ILE A 125 16.54 8.36 -25.64
N ASP A 126 15.52 8.46 -26.48
CA ASP A 126 15.34 9.54 -27.46
C ASP A 126 14.16 10.42 -27.05
N ILE A 127 14.48 11.67 -26.71
CA ILE A 127 13.54 12.72 -26.32
C ILE A 127 13.26 13.73 -27.44
N THR A 128 13.84 13.55 -28.63
CA THR A 128 13.83 14.58 -29.69
C THR A 128 12.42 14.89 -30.20
N GLY A 129 11.57 13.87 -30.35
CA GLY A 129 10.16 14.04 -30.70
C GLY A 129 9.41 14.90 -29.68
N ALA A 130 9.50 14.54 -28.40
CA ALA A 130 8.86 15.27 -27.30
C ALA A 130 9.37 16.72 -27.15
N ALA A 131 10.67 16.93 -27.28
CA ALA A 131 11.29 18.25 -27.15
C ALA A 131 10.98 19.21 -28.31
N ALA A 132 10.50 18.70 -29.45
CA ALA A 132 10.10 19.48 -30.62
C ALA A 132 8.60 19.85 -30.63
N MET A 133 7.80 19.42 -29.65
CA MET A 133 6.35 19.63 -29.63
C MET A 133 5.95 21.04 -29.17
N GLU A 134 4.99 21.64 -29.88
CA GLU A 134 4.41 22.94 -29.48
C GLU A 134 3.72 22.84 -28.11
N GLY A 135 4.01 23.79 -27.21
CA GLY A 135 3.48 23.83 -25.85
C GLY A 135 4.27 23.00 -24.84
N VAL A 136 5.33 22.29 -25.24
CA VAL A 136 6.31 21.66 -24.33
C VAL A 136 7.41 22.67 -23.99
N PHE A 137 7.77 22.77 -22.70
CA PHE A 137 8.73 23.74 -22.17
C PHE A 137 9.96 23.10 -21.52
N ALA A 138 9.87 21.83 -21.11
CA ALA A 138 11.01 21.04 -20.66
C ALA A 138 10.76 19.55 -20.90
N VAL A 139 11.80 18.84 -21.32
CA VAL A 139 11.91 17.37 -21.29
C VAL A 139 13.24 17.05 -20.63
N LEU A 140 13.23 16.18 -19.62
CA LEU A 140 14.35 15.89 -18.74
C LEU A 140 14.64 14.40 -18.63
N THR A 141 15.91 14.06 -18.43
CA THR A 141 16.45 12.72 -18.21
C THR A 141 17.44 12.71 -17.06
N SER A 142 18.10 11.57 -16.78
CA SER A 142 19.21 11.47 -15.81
C SER A 142 20.35 12.47 -16.08
N LYS A 143 20.55 12.88 -17.34
CA LYS A 143 21.58 13.85 -17.77
C LYS A 143 21.28 15.29 -17.33
N ASP A 144 20.03 15.56 -16.95
CA ASP A 144 19.56 16.88 -16.56
C ASP A 144 19.45 17.05 -15.03
N VAL A 145 19.90 16.05 -14.26
CA VAL A 145 20.04 16.17 -12.79
C VAL A 145 21.40 16.82 -12.47
N PRO A 146 21.42 18.03 -11.87
CA PRO A 146 22.67 18.76 -11.62
C PRO A 146 23.45 18.24 -10.41
N GLY A 147 22.78 17.64 -9.43
CA GLY A 147 23.38 17.03 -8.24
C GLY A 147 23.34 15.50 -8.28
N LEU A 148 23.01 14.90 -7.14
CA LEU A 148 22.89 13.44 -7.00
C LEU A 148 21.62 12.94 -7.71
N ASN A 149 21.76 12.16 -8.77
CA ASN A 149 20.67 11.41 -9.42
C ASN A 149 20.19 10.21 -8.57
N ARG A 150 20.06 10.38 -7.25
CA ARG A 150 19.50 9.40 -6.31
C ARG A 150 18.82 10.08 -5.10
N PHE A 151 17.84 9.41 -4.51
CA PHE A 151 17.14 9.75 -3.28
C PHE A 151 16.84 8.46 -2.47
N GLY A 152 16.29 8.63 -1.28
CA GLY A 152 16.13 7.64 -0.23
C GLY A 152 16.56 8.22 1.12
N ILE A 153 15.66 8.23 2.11
CA ILE A 153 15.88 8.86 3.43
C ILE A 153 17.09 8.28 4.16
N ALA A 154 17.15 6.95 4.31
CA ALA A 154 18.23 6.25 5.02
C ALA A 154 19.40 5.90 4.09
N THR A 155 19.10 5.45 2.88
CA THR A 155 20.10 5.05 1.87
C THR A 155 19.69 5.67 0.53
N PRO A 156 20.45 6.63 -0.02
CA PRO A 156 20.13 7.24 -1.32
C PRO A 156 20.43 6.30 -2.50
N ASP A 157 19.65 5.23 -2.66
CA ASP A 157 19.81 4.21 -3.69
C ASP A 157 18.87 4.40 -4.91
N GLN A 158 17.64 4.87 -4.68
CA GLN A 158 16.62 5.07 -5.70
C GLN A 158 16.97 6.22 -6.66
N PRO A 159 17.09 5.99 -7.98
CA PRO A 159 17.46 7.04 -8.92
C PRO A 159 16.32 8.04 -9.13
N VAL A 160 16.65 9.32 -9.36
CA VAL A 160 15.63 10.29 -9.80
C VAL A 160 15.14 9.90 -11.19
N PHE A 161 16.07 9.65 -12.12
CA PHE A 161 15.81 9.03 -13.41
C PHE A 161 16.79 7.86 -13.66
N CYS A 162 16.27 6.73 -14.12
CA CYS A 162 17.09 5.58 -14.49
C CYS A 162 17.95 5.89 -15.72
N GLU A 163 19.26 5.69 -15.61
CA GLU A 163 20.23 5.86 -16.70
C GLU A 163 20.46 4.57 -17.49
N LYS A 164 20.69 3.45 -16.78
CA LYS A 164 21.18 2.18 -17.37
C LYS A 164 20.30 0.97 -17.09
N VAL A 165 19.62 0.92 -15.94
CA VAL A 165 18.87 -0.24 -15.44
C VAL A 165 17.63 0.26 -14.72
N VAL A 166 16.48 -0.34 -15.03
CA VAL A 166 15.21 -0.23 -14.29
C VAL A 166 15.05 -1.48 -13.41
N ARG A 167 14.53 -1.31 -12.20
CA ARG A 167 14.34 -2.36 -11.17
C ARG A 167 12.88 -2.58 -10.80
N TYR A 168 12.00 -1.62 -11.09
CA TYR A 168 10.56 -1.84 -11.05
C TYR A 168 9.80 -0.96 -12.05
N VAL A 169 8.55 -1.34 -12.35
CA VAL A 169 7.68 -0.58 -13.28
C VAL A 169 7.35 0.85 -12.84
N GLY A 170 7.65 1.21 -11.59
CA GLY A 170 7.50 2.56 -11.05
C GLY A 170 8.71 3.47 -11.26
N ASP A 171 9.83 2.96 -11.78
CA ASP A 171 11.01 3.77 -12.08
C ASP A 171 10.71 4.87 -13.09
N ALA A 172 11.26 6.06 -12.88
CA ALA A 172 11.18 7.16 -13.84
C ALA A 172 12.32 7.08 -14.85
N ILE A 173 12.00 7.36 -16.12
CA ILE A 173 12.96 7.41 -17.23
C ILE A 173 13.21 8.86 -17.65
N ALA A 174 12.13 9.63 -17.73
CA ALA A 174 12.13 11.02 -18.15
C ALA A 174 10.94 11.78 -17.51
N ALA A 175 11.00 13.11 -17.51
CA ALA A 175 9.85 13.94 -17.13
C ALA A 175 9.65 15.08 -18.14
N VAL A 176 8.40 15.52 -18.30
CA VAL A 176 7.99 16.57 -19.23
C VAL A 176 7.17 17.63 -18.49
N ALA A 177 7.35 18.91 -18.86
CA ALA A 177 6.43 19.99 -18.53
C ALA A 177 5.88 20.65 -19.80
N ALA A 178 4.56 20.75 -19.88
CA ALA A 178 3.84 21.42 -20.97
C ALA A 178 2.77 22.39 -20.43
N ASP A 179 2.21 23.24 -21.28
CA ASP A 179 1.16 24.20 -20.88
C ASP A 179 -0.21 23.57 -20.57
N SER A 180 -0.38 22.27 -20.83
CA SER A 180 -1.63 21.53 -20.62
C SER A 180 -1.36 20.06 -20.25
N PRO A 181 -2.21 19.41 -19.43
CA PRO A 181 -2.06 17.99 -19.08
C PRO A 181 -2.01 17.07 -20.30
N GLU A 182 -2.78 17.40 -21.34
CA GLU A 182 -2.95 16.60 -22.55
C GLU A 182 -1.68 16.64 -23.40
N ARG A 183 -1.09 17.83 -23.61
CA ARG A 183 0.21 17.96 -24.27
C ARG A 183 1.34 17.32 -23.47
N ALA A 184 1.30 17.41 -22.13
CA ALA A 184 2.27 16.72 -21.27
C ALA A 184 2.18 15.19 -21.41
N ALA A 185 0.98 14.62 -21.59
CA ALA A 185 0.78 13.19 -21.84
C ALA A 185 1.24 12.78 -23.25
N LEU A 186 0.80 13.47 -24.29
CA LEU A 186 1.23 13.22 -25.69
C LEU A 186 2.75 13.34 -25.86
N ALA A 187 3.39 14.25 -25.12
CA ALA A 187 4.84 14.38 -25.10
C ALA A 187 5.56 13.23 -24.38
N LEU A 188 4.92 12.49 -23.45
CA LEU A 188 5.49 11.22 -22.96
C LEU A 188 5.45 10.14 -24.05
N GLU A 189 4.36 10.07 -24.83
CA GLU A 189 4.22 9.11 -25.95
C GLU A 189 5.22 9.38 -27.09
N ALA A 190 5.72 10.62 -27.20
CA ALA A 190 6.75 11.03 -28.15
C ALA A 190 8.20 10.74 -27.68
N ILE A 191 8.41 10.24 -26.46
CA ILE A 191 9.72 9.76 -25.98
C ILE A 191 9.87 8.28 -26.32
N ARG A 192 10.98 7.91 -26.95
CA ARG A 192 11.31 6.52 -27.27
C ARG A 192 12.38 6.01 -26.31
N VAL A 193 12.19 4.79 -25.82
CA VAL A 193 13.13 4.12 -24.92
C VAL A 193 13.33 2.69 -25.42
N GLU A 194 14.58 2.34 -25.71
CA GLU A 194 14.95 0.98 -26.12
C GLU A 194 15.42 0.20 -24.89
N TYR A 195 14.93 -1.03 -24.75
CA TYR A 195 15.18 -1.88 -23.60
C TYR A 195 15.72 -3.25 -24.02
N GLU A 196 16.61 -3.79 -23.20
CA GLU A 196 16.96 -5.22 -23.12
C GLU A 196 16.25 -5.76 -21.87
N GLU A 197 15.13 -6.47 -22.05
CA GLU A 197 14.32 -7.01 -20.93
C GLU A 197 15.05 -8.17 -20.25
N TRP A 198 15.01 -8.19 -18.91
CA TRP A 198 15.68 -9.17 -18.06
C TRP A 198 14.69 -9.82 -17.09
N THR A 199 14.91 -11.09 -16.73
CA THR A 199 14.04 -11.81 -15.78
C THR A 199 14.04 -11.11 -14.41
N PRO A 200 12.87 -10.63 -13.91
CA PRO A 200 12.80 -9.98 -12.61
C PRO A 200 13.10 -10.94 -11.44
N LEU A 201 13.47 -10.35 -10.31
CA LEU A 201 13.33 -10.97 -9.00
C LEU A 201 12.04 -10.43 -8.38
N ASP A 202 11.07 -11.30 -8.14
CA ASP A 202 9.68 -10.94 -7.79
C ASP A 202 9.21 -11.49 -6.43
N SER A 203 10.13 -12.12 -5.69
CA SER A 203 9.90 -12.71 -4.37
C SER A 203 11.17 -12.68 -3.52
N PRO A 204 11.08 -12.54 -2.19
CA PRO A 204 12.24 -12.62 -1.30
C PRO A 204 13.01 -13.94 -1.45
N GLU A 205 12.30 -15.08 -1.56
CA GLU A 205 12.91 -16.39 -1.82
C GLU A 205 13.79 -16.41 -3.09
N ALA A 206 13.35 -15.77 -4.18
CA ALA A 206 14.16 -15.67 -5.41
C ALA A 206 15.36 -14.74 -5.23
N ALA A 207 15.19 -13.60 -4.56
CA ALA A 207 16.25 -12.62 -4.33
C ALA A 207 17.34 -13.13 -3.36
N LEU A 208 17.00 -14.07 -2.47
CA LEU A 208 17.89 -14.68 -1.48
C LEU A 208 18.62 -15.95 -2.00
N ALA A 209 18.25 -16.47 -3.17
CA ALA A 209 18.77 -17.73 -3.71
C ALA A 209 20.26 -17.65 -4.11
N PRO A 210 21.04 -18.75 -3.95
CA PRO A 210 22.44 -18.79 -4.40
C PRO A 210 22.56 -18.55 -5.91
N GLY A 211 23.31 -17.50 -6.29
CA GLY A 211 23.49 -17.12 -7.69
C GLY A 211 22.38 -16.24 -8.28
N ALA A 212 21.47 -15.69 -7.47
CA ALA A 212 20.56 -14.63 -7.89
C ALA A 212 21.36 -13.40 -8.40
N PRO A 213 20.92 -12.72 -9.48
CA PRO A 213 21.60 -11.55 -10.01
C PRO A 213 21.55 -10.38 -9.01
N GLU A 214 22.63 -9.61 -8.92
CA GLU A 214 22.74 -8.44 -8.03
C GLU A 214 22.02 -7.22 -8.64
N LEU A 215 21.05 -6.67 -7.92
CA LEU A 215 20.30 -5.48 -8.36
C LEU A 215 21.09 -4.18 -8.17
N HIS A 216 22.08 -4.11 -7.27
CA HIS A 216 22.80 -2.88 -6.91
C HIS A 216 24.32 -3.05 -7.03
N GLU A 217 24.96 -2.28 -7.92
CA GLU A 217 26.42 -2.33 -8.24
C GLU A 217 27.38 -2.00 -7.07
N HIS A 218 26.86 -1.83 -5.83
CA HIS A 218 27.58 -1.18 -4.72
C HIS A 218 27.44 -1.91 -3.37
N GLY A 219 26.87 -3.13 -3.33
CA GLY A 219 26.73 -3.96 -2.12
C GLY A 219 26.93 -5.45 -2.41
N PRO A 220 27.34 -6.28 -1.43
CA PRO A 220 27.66 -7.70 -1.64
C PRO A 220 26.41 -8.61 -1.69
N GLY A 221 25.73 -8.64 -2.84
CA GLY A 221 24.45 -9.33 -3.06
C GLY A 221 23.27 -8.36 -3.27
N ASN A 222 22.04 -8.86 -3.12
CA ASN A 222 20.80 -8.08 -3.34
C ASN A 222 20.34 -7.20 -2.16
N VAL A 223 20.96 -7.38 -1.00
CA VAL A 223 20.41 -7.04 0.32
C VAL A 223 20.51 -5.56 0.76
N LEU A 224 20.69 -5.31 2.07
CA LEU A 224 20.58 -3.98 2.69
C LEU A 224 21.64 -3.58 3.74
N HIS A 225 21.51 -3.97 5.04
CA HIS A 225 21.83 -3.00 6.12
C HIS A 225 22.68 -3.49 7.32
N ARG A 226 23.66 -2.65 7.74
CA ARG A 226 24.34 -2.59 9.07
C ARG A 226 25.05 -1.21 9.19
N THR A 227 25.04 -0.52 10.36
CA THR A 227 25.22 0.97 10.40
C THR A 227 25.98 1.56 11.61
N GLU A 228 26.69 2.68 11.42
CA GLU A 228 26.97 3.76 12.42
C GLU A 228 27.30 5.14 11.74
N ILE A 229 27.59 6.20 12.52
CA ILE A 229 28.13 7.57 12.19
C ILE A 229 27.13 8.78 12.33
N LYS A 230 27.67 10.00 12.61
CA LYS A 230 27.11 11.16 13.37
C LYS A 230 27.77 12.50 12.89
N ARG A 231 27.36 13.78 13.10
CA ARG A 231 26.18 14.56 13.61
C ARG A 231 26.42 16.10 13.33
N GLY A 232 25.44 17.02 13.48
CA GLY A 232 25.60 18.50 13.25
C GLY A 232 24.51 19.40 13.89
N HIS A 233 24.54 20.75 13.70
CA HIS A 233 23.65 21.76 14.33
C HIS A 233 22.86 22.64 13.33
N VAL A 234 21.76 23.30 13.78
CA VAL A 234 20.59 23.62 12.91
C VAL A 234 20.04 25.07 12.96
N ASP A 235 20.21 25.81 14.06
CA ASP A 235 19.25 26.88 14.44
C ASP A 235 19.25 28.19 13.62
N GLU A 236 20.23 28.43 12.74
CA GLU A 236 20.35 29.71 12.00
C GLU A 236 19.53 29.75 10.69
N GLY A 237 19.06 28.62 10.17
CA GLY A 237 18.47 28.49 8.83
C GLY A 237 16.98 28.85 8.67
N PHE A 238 16.34 29.51 9.63
CA PHE A 238 14.87 29.64 9.71
C PHE A 238 14.21 30.80 8.92
N ALA A 239 14.95 31.54 8.08
CA ALA A 239 14.60 32.93 7.78
C ALA A 239 13.76 33.25 6.51
N ALA A 240 13.64 32.39 5.47
CA ALA A 240 13.04 32.82 4.17
C ALA A 240 12.31 31.77 3.29
N CYS A 241 11.39 32.31 2.45
CA CYS A 241 10.78 31.95 1.14
C CYS A 241 11.06 30.59 0.40
N GLU A 242 10.24 30.05 -0.52
CA GLU A 242 8.78 29.74 -0.55
C GLU A 242 8.36 28.76 -1.70
N HIS A 243 8.03 27.48 -1.41
CA HIS A 243 7.33 26.55 -2.34
C HIS A 243 6.34 25.64 -1.59
N ILE A 244 5.29 25.10 -2.26
CA ILE A 244 4.22 24.30 -1.62
C ILE A 244 4.20 22.85 -2.11
N VAL A 245 4.10 21.88 -1.18
CA VAL A 245 4.15 20.42 -1.41
C VAL A 245 3.19 19.70 -0.44
N THR A 246 2.69 18.49 -0.76
CA THR A 246 2.06 17.60 0.23
C THR A 246 3.02 16.51 0.69
N THR A 247 3.69 16.71 1.82
CA THR A 247 4.63 15.76 2.44
C THR A 247 4.40 15.69 3.95
N GLN A 248 4.68 14.53 4.55
CA GLN A 248 4.69 14.35 6.00
C GLN A 248 5.88 15.06 6.65
N HIS A 249 7.04 15.13 5.98
CA HIS A 249 8.30 15.59 6.59
C HIS A 249 9.06 16.56 5.66
N GLY A 250 8.60 17.82 5.60
CA GLY A 250 9.19 18.85 4.74
C GLY A 250 10.70 19.09 4.89
N TYR A 251 11.29 18.77 6.05
CA TYR A 251 12.75 18.78 6.23
C TYR A 251 13.46 17.63 5.50
N LYS A 252 12.88 16.42 5.49
CA LYS A 252 13.41 15.29 4.70
C LYS A 252 13.29 15.58 3.21
N ASP A 253 12.15 16.13 2.77
CA ASP A 253 11.99 16.61 1.39
C ASP A 253 13.10 17.58 1.01
N ARG A 254 13.32 18.62 1.83
CA ARG A 254 14.33 19.67 1.60
C ARG A 254 15.74 19.09 1.48
N MET A 255 16.16 18.30 2.47
CA MET A 255 17.47 17.64 2.50
C MET A 255 17.73 16.81 1.24
N GLN A 256 16.73 16.06 0.78
CA GLN A 256 16.87 15.22 -0.40
C GLN A 256 16.82 16.01 -1.71
N LEU A 257 15.94 17.01 -1.81
CA LEU A 257 15.88 17.89 -2.99
C LEU A 257 17.16 18.72 -3.15
N ALA A 258 17.78 19.18 -2.06
CA ALA A 258 19.07 19.87 -2.08
C ALA A 258 20.18 19.00 -2.70
N ARG A 259 20.25 17.72 -2.30
CA ARG A 259 21.17 16.73 -2.89
C ARG A 259 20.92 16.55 -4.39
N ILE A 260 19.66 16.48 -4.84
CA ILE A 260 19.27 16.31 -6.24
C ILE A 260 19.59 17.54 -7.09
N ILE A 261 19.31 18.73 -6.56
CA ILE A 261 19.45 20.03 -7.25
C ILE A 261 20.89 20.56 -7.18
N GLY A 262 21.73 20.02 -6.30
CA GLY A 262 23.13 20.45 -6.15
C GLY A 262 23.26 21.84 -5.53
N CYS A 263 22.26 22.27 -4.75
CA CYS A 263 22.23 23.54 -4.03
C CYS A 263 22.25 23.33 -2.50
N PRO A 264 22.51 24.38 -1.71
CA PRO A 264 22.27 24.37 -0.27
C PRO A 264 20.80 24.08 0.10
N GLU A 265 20.54 23.69 1.34
CA GLU A 265 19.17 23.43 1.81
C GLU A 265 18.35 24.72 1.98
N GLU A 266 19.00 25.82 2.35
CA GLU A 266 18.41 27.14 2.56
C GLU A 266 17.83 27.76 1.29
N ASP A 267 18.27 27.32 0.11
CA ASP A 267 17.69 27.72 -1.19
C ASP A 267 16.34 27.01 -1.48
N ILE A 268 15.92 26.05 -0.64
CA ILE A 268 14.69 25.26 -0.81
C ILE A 268 13.80 25.37 0.43
N ARG A 269 12.61 25.96 0.29
CA ARG A 269 11.56 25.91 1.33
C ARG A 269 10.41 25.01 0.92
N VAL A 270 10.06 24.08 1.80
CA VAL A 270 8.91 23.17 1.64
C VAL A 270 7.78 23.61 2.59
N VAL A 271 6.69 24.10 2.03
CA VAL A 271 5.47 24.49 2.75
C VAL A 271 4.44 23.37 2.59
N SER A 272 4.09 22.71 3.69
CA SER A 272 3.03 21.69 3.66
C SER A 272 1.65 22.33 3.72
N SER A 273 0.74 21.94 2.83
CA SER A 273 -0.70 22.21 2.97
C SER A 273 -1.34 21.12 3.85
N PRO A 274 -2.59 21.31 4.35
CA PRO A 274 -3.36 20.19 4.86
C PRO A 274 -3.39 19.05 3.84
N ILE A 275 -3.17 17.82 4.31
CA ILE A 275 -2.90 16.66 3.46
C ILE A 275 -4.14 15.77 3.45
N GLY A 276 -4.67 15.48 2.25
CA GLY A 276 -5.77 14.53 2.05
C GLY A 276 -5.33 13.07 2.26
N GLY A 277 -5.04 12.69 3.50
CA GLY A 277 -4.51 11.37 3.89
C GLY A 277 -3.04 11.17 3.53
N SER A 278 -2.32 10.34 4.29
CA SER A 278 -0.89 10.06 4.00
C SER A 278 -0.42 8.68 4.44
N PHE A 279 -0.59 8.35 5.73
CA PHE A 279 -0.42 6.98 6.26
C PHE A 279 0.95 6.34 5.90
N GLY A 280 2.04 7.11 6.07
CA GLY A 280 3.41 6.71 5.70
C GLY A 280 3.76 6.94 4.22
N GLY A 281 2.79 6.86 3.31
CA GLY A 281 2.99 6.93 1.85
C GLY A 281 3.45 8.28 1.28
N LYS A 282 3.75 9.28 2.12
CA LYS A 282 4.38 10.56 1.73
C LYS A 282 5.43 11.03 2.75
N ASP A 283 6.12 10.09 3.40
CA ASP A 283 7.38 10.38 4.10
C ASP A 283 8.54 10.52 3.11
N GLU A 284 8.57 9.66 2.08
CA GLU A 284 9.57 9.65 1.01
C GLU A 284 9.14 10.52 -0.21
N LEU A 285 10.12 10.98 -0.99
CA LEU A 285 9.89 11.72 -2.24
C LEU A 285 9.13 10.90 -3.28
N ASN A 286 8.19 11.53 -3.99
CA ASN A 286 7.35 10.87 -5.00
C ASN A 286 7.15 11.68 -6.31
N VAL A 287 6.92 12.99 -6.23
CA VAL A 287 6.76 13.89 -7.39
C VAL A 287 7.63 15.16 -7.32
N GLN A 288 8.15 15.48 -6.14
CA GLN A 288 8.93 16.67 -5.85
C GLN A 288 10.21 16.78 -6.71
N PRO A 289 11.03 15.71 -6.91
CA PRO A 289 12.22 15.78 -7.76
C PRO A 289 11.90 16.27 -9.17
N TYR A 290 10.87 15.68 -9.78
CA TYR A 290 10.43 16.00 -11.13
C TYR A 290 9.86 17.41 -11.22
N GLY A 291 9.01 17.79 -10.27
CA GLY A 291 8.42 19.14 -10.22
C GLY A 291 9.48 20.23 -10.09
N ALA A 292 10.46 20.04 -9.19
CA ALA A 292 11.54 21.00 -8.97
C ALA A 292 12.48 21.12 -10.19
N LEU A 293 12.97 20.00 -10.71
CA LEU A 293 13.86 20.01 -11.89
C LEU A 293 13.16 20.58 -13.13
N LEU A 294 11.88 20.26 -13.35
CA LEU A 294 11.09 20.84 -14.45
C LEU A 294 10.86 22.35 -14.27
N ALA A 295 10.63 22.82 -13.04
CA ALA A 295 10.46 24.25 -12.76
C ALA A 295 11.76 25.03 -13.00
N LEU A 296 12.89 24.50 -12.52
CA LEU A 296 14.23 25.06 -12.76
C LEU A 296 14.57 25.11 -14.25
N ARG A 297 14.28 24.04 -15.01
CA ARG A 297 14.57 23.99 -16.45
C ARG A 297 13.69 24.94 -17.27
N SER A 298 12.40 25.04 -16.94
CA SER A 298 11.43 25.83 -17.70
C SER A 298 11.36 27.30 -17.28
N GLY A 299 11.94 27.67 -16.13
CA GLY A 299 11.83 29.01 -15.54
C GLY A 299 10.39 29.37 -15.12
N ARG A 300 9.51 28.38 -14.93
CA ARG A 300 8.06 28.54 -14.72
C ARG A 300 7.58 27.61 -13.60
N PRO A 301 6.50 27.95 -12.86
CA PRO A 301 5.93 27.04 -11.86
C PRO A 301 5.41 25.76 -12.51
N VAL A 302 5.74 24.58 -11.97
CA VAL A 302 5.29 23.28 -12.51
C VAL A 302 4.42 22.55 -11.50
N LYS A 303 3.26 22.07 -11.96
CA LYS A 303 2.29 21.32 -11.18
C LYS A 303 2.35 19.83 -11.52
N MET A 304 2.83 19.04 -10.58
CA MET A 304 2.77 17.58 -10.61
C MET A 304 1.49 17.09 -9.92
N HIS A 305 0.80 16.11 -10.50
CA HIS A 305 -0.28 15.38 -9.83
C HIS A 305 -0.49 14.02 -10.51
N ASN A 306 -0.20 12.94 -9.78
CA ASN A 306 -0.38 11.56 -10.26
C ASN A 306 -1.87 11.18 -10.32
N PHE A 307 -2.31 10.57 -11.41
CA PHE A 307 -3.55 9.80 -11.46
C PHE A 307 -3.45 8.56 -10.55
N ARG A 308 -4.58 7.97 -10.12
CA ARG A 308 -4.56 6.84 -9.17
C ARG A 308 -3.72 5.65 -9.67
N LYS A 309 -3.77 5.35 -10.98
CA LYS A 309 -2.94 4.30 -11.60
C LYS A 309 -1.44 4.57 -11.48
N GLU A 310 -1.00 5.82 -11.68
CA GLU A 310 0.39 6.23 -11.48
C GLU A 310 0.79 6.18 -9.99
N SER A 311 -0.12 6.58 -9.11
CA SER A 311 0.07 6.51 -7.65
C SER A 311 0.18 5.07 -7.13
N VAL A 312 -0.55 4.09 -7.67
CA VAL A 312 -0.39 2.68 -7.32
C VAL A 312 0.92 2.11 -7.90
N ARG A 313 1.25 2.47 -9.15
CA ARG A 313 2.43 1.97 -9.86
C ARG A 313 3.77 2.44 -9.26
N ALA A 314 3.86 3.70 -8.83
CA ALA A 314 5.10 4.30 -8.35
C ALA A 314 5.14 4.61 -6.84
N GLY A 315 3.98 4.65 -6.16
CA GLY A 315 3.91 4.94 -4.72
C GLY A 315 4.32 3.76 -3.83
N LEU A 316 4.99 4.10 -2.72
CA LEU A 316 5.35 3.16 -1.65
C LEU A 316 4.10 2.57 -0.96
N LYS A 317 4.25 1.40 -0.35
CA LYS A 317 3.18 0.61 0.27
C LYS A 317 3.68 -0.03 1.56
N ARG A 318 2.77 -0.62 2.33
CA ARG A 318 3.14 -1.55 3.42
C ARG A 318 3.91 -2.73 2.81
N HIS A 319 5.01 -3.12 3.46
CA HIS A 319 5.85 -4.22 3.01
C HIS A 319 5.08 -5.55 3.15
N PRO A 320 5.02 -6.39 2.12
CA PRO A 320 4.67 -7.81 2.29
C PRO A 320 5.67 -8.47 3.24
N MET A 321 5.18 -9.34 4.13
CA MET A 321 6.02 -10.04 5.11
C MET A 321 5.65 -11.50 5.22
N LYS A 322 6.69 -12.33 5.32
CA LYS A 322 6.62 -13.73 5.72
C LYS A 322 7.25 -13.83 7.11
N ILE A 323 6.48 -14.35 8.07
CA ILE A 323 6.92 -14.46 9.45
C ILE A 323 6.82 -15.92 9.87
N GLU A 324 7.97 -16.53 10.16
CA GLU A 324 8.08 -17.93 10.59
C GLU A 324 8.26 -17.95 12.12
N MET A 325 7.28 -18.50 12.84
CA MET A 325 7.23 -18.48 14.31
C MET A 325 7.30 -19.89 14.90
N GLN A 326 8.07 -20.04 15.97
CA GLN A 326 8.09 -21.24 16.82
C GLN A 326 7.88 -20.83 18.28
N THR A 327 6.80 -21.31 18.91
CA THR A 327 6.43 -20.94 20.29
C THR A 327 6.41 -22.18 21.19
N GLY A 328 7.24 -22.19 22.21
CA GLY A 328 7.24 -23.19 23.27
C GLY A 328 6.31 -22.78 24.41
N ILE A 329 5.31 -23.60 24.71
CA ILE A 329 4.29 -23.33 25.74
C ILE A 329 4.31 -24.46 26.78
N SER A 330 4.20 -24.13 28.06
CA SER A 330 4.13 -25.10 29.15
C SER A 330 2.77 -25.80 29.22
N ARG A 331 2.61 -26.85 30.05
CA ARG A 331 1.32 -27.55 30.23
C ARG A 331 0.26 -26.67 30.89
N GLU A 332 0.70 -25.62 31.56
CA GLU A 332 -0.06 -24.61 32.28
C GLU A 332 -0.45 -23.43 31.35
N GLY A 333 -0.08 -23.48 30.07
CA GLY A 333 -0.38 -22.43 29.08
C GLY A 333 0.62 -21.28 29.03
N MET A 334 1.70 -21.32 29.83
CA MET A 334 2.68 -20.23 29.90
C MET A 334 3.68 -20.30 28.75
N ILE A 335 3.84 -19.22 27.98
CA ILE A 335 4.90 -19.13 26.95
C ILE A 335 6.27 -19.18 27.64
N GLN A 336 7.10 -20.15 27.25
CA GLN A 336 8.44 -20.37 27.80
C GLN A 336 9.52 -19.87 26.84
N ALA A 337 9.30 -20.06 25.54
CA ALA A 337 10.25 -19.69 24.50
C ALA A 337 9.54 -19.22 23.24
N HIS A 338 10.12 -18.25 22.53
CA HIS A 338 9.63 -17.81 21.23
C HIS A 338 10.81 -17.53 20.28
N ARG A 339 10.81 -18.21 19.14
CA ARG A 339 11.70 -17.93 18.02
C ARG A 339 10.91 -17.34 16.87
N VAL A 340 11.39 -16.25 16.27
CA VAL A 340 10.75 -15.56 15.16
C VAL A 340 11.78 -15.26 14.07
N ARG A 341 11.49 -15.64 12.83
CA ARG A 341 12.21 -15.18 11.64
C ARG A 341 11.30 -14.29 10.80
N ILE A 342 11.75 -13.08 10.50
CA ILE A 342 11.01 -12.10 9.69
C ILE A 342 11.73 -11.90 8.34
N THR A 343 11.01 -12.12 7.25
CA THR A 343 11.44 -11.75 5.89
C THR A 343 10.43 -10.78 5.31
N ALA A 344 10.88 -9.57 4.95
CA ALA A 344 10.04 -8.54 4.34
C ALA A 344 10.47 -8.28 2.89
N ASP A 345 9.50 -8.06 2.02
CA ASP A 345 9.73 -7.54 0.68
C ASP A 345 9.79 -6.00 0.74
N THR A 346 10.99 -5.44 0.56
CA THR A 346 11.25 -4.00 0.46
C THR A 346 11.01 -3.45 -0.95
N GLY A 347 10.78 -4.33 -1.94
CA GLY A 347 10.89 -4.00 -3.35
C GLY A 347 12.30 -3.56 -3.75
N ALA A 348 12.37 -2.83 -4.85
CA ALA A 348 13.60 -2.49 -5.55
C ALA A 348 14.55 -1.49 -4.84
N TYR A 349 14.16 -0.89 -3.71
CA TYR A 349 14.89 0.23 -3.09
C TYR A 349 14.71 0.29 -1.57
N ALA A 350 15.79 0.66 -0.85
CA ALA A 350 15.88 0.59 0.60
C ALA A 350 14.81 1.39 1.36
N THR A 351 14.56 2.62 0.92
CA THR A 351 13.59 3.59 1.49
C THR A 351 13.57 3.62 3.03
N LEU A 352 12.59 2.95 3.66
CA LEU A 352 12.41 2.81 5.11
C LEU A 352 12.29 1.33 5.56
N GLY A 353 12.68 0.37 4.72
CA GLY A 353 12.49 -1.06 4.98
C GLY A 353 13.24 -1.58 6.21
N ALA A 354 14.48 -1.15 6.44
CA ALA A 354 15.23 -1.50 7.65
C ALA A 354 14.59 -0.92 8.94
N PRO A 355 14.22 0.39 9.02
CA PRO A 355 13.40 0.89 10.12
C PRO A 355 12.09 0.13 10.36
N VAL A 356 11.38 -0.25 9.29
CA VAL A 356 10.13 -1.03 9.39
C VAL A 356 10.39 -2.42 9.98
N LEU A 357 11.47 -3.10 9.59
CA LEU A 357 11.85 -4.39 10.16
C LEU A 357 12.23 -4.28 11.65
N ASN A 358 12.98 -3.26 12.06
CA ASN A 358 13.31 -3.03 13.47
C ASN A 358 12.05 -2.88 14.33
N PHE A 359 11.05 -2.11 13.88
CA PHE A 359 9.76 -2.04 14.60
C PHE A 359 9.03 -3.39 14.62
N CYS A 360 9.14 -4.21 13.57
CA CYS A 360 8.56 -5.55 13.57
C CYS A 360 9.28 -6.52 14.52
N THR A 361 10.61 -6.45 14.68
CA THR A 361 11.33 -7.28 15.67
C THR A 361 11.09 -6.82 17.10
N GLU A 362 11.01 -5.51 17.36
CA GLU A 362 10.58 -4.96 18.65
C GLU A 362 9.16 -5.41 19.05
N HIS A 363 8.21 -5.48 18.11
CA HIS A 363 6.80 -5.76 18.41
C HIS A 363 6.36 -7.22 18.22
N CYS A 364 7.19 -8.10 17.64
CA CYS A 364 6.79 -9.49 17.34
C CYS A 364 6.42 -10.32 18.59
N LEU A 365 6.90 -9.91 19.78
CA LEU A 365 6.61 -10.56 21.06
C LEU A 365 5.23 -10.20 21.64
N GLY A 366 4.58 -9.16 21.11
CA GLY A 366 3.31 -8.65 21.63
C GLY A 366 3.39 -8.20 23.10
N PRO A 367 2.28 -8.25 23.86
CA PRO A 367 2.23 -7.84 25.27
C PRO A 367 2.70 -8.96 26.24
N TYR A 368 3.43 -9.97 25.76
CA TYR A 368 3.75 -11.17 26.54
C TYR A 368 5.14 -11.11 27.17
N SER A 369 5.24 -11.52 28.44
CA SER A 369 6.54 -11.78 29.08
C SER A 369 7.02 -13.18 28.67
N ILE A 370 8.13 -13.24 27.93
CA ILE A 370 8.68 -14.48 27.35
C ILE A 370 10.12 -14.66 27.87
N PRO A 371 10.42 -15.70 28.68
CA PRO A 371 11.75 -15.87 29.29
C PRO A 371 12.90 -16.14 28.31
N HIS A 372 12.62 -16.72 27.15
CA HIS A 372 13.62 -17.12 26.16
C HIS A 372 13.20 -16.67 24.76
N VAL A 373 13.97 -15.77 24.16
CA VAL A 373 13.62 -15.11 22.89
C VAL A 373 14.79 -15.23 21.91
N ASP A 374 14.49 -15.51 20.66
CA ASP A 374 15.44 -15.66 19.55
C ASP A 374 14.82 -15.08 18.26
N VAL A 375 15.20 -13.86 17.90
CA VAL A 375 14.54 -13.08 16.84
C VAL A 375 15.55 -12.69 15.77
N GLU A 376 15.26 -13.05 14.53
CA GLU A 376 16.07 -12.77 13.34
C GLU A 376 15.21 -12.02 12.31
N ASP A 377 15.58 -10.77 11.98
CA ASP A 377 15.11 -10.15 10.74
C ASP A 377 16.17 -10.25 9.64
N LEU A 378 15.71 -10.26 8.39
CA LEU A 378 16.58 -10.34 7.22
C LEU A 378 16.19 -9.32 6.15
N ALA A 379 16.60 -8.07 6.37
CA ALA A 379 17.13 -7.22 5.29
C ALA A 379 18.65 -7.47 5.15
N LYS A 380 18.98 -8.75 4.93
CA LYS A 380 20.31 -9.41 4.87
C LYS A 380 21.39 -8.61 4.14
N HIS A 381 22.66 -8.82 4.48
CA HIS A 381 23.79 -8.84 3.53
C HIS A 381 24.86 -9.78 4.12
N GLY A 382 25.47 -10.66 3.31
CA GLY A 382 26.53 -11.57 3.79
C GLY A 382 26.06 -12.77 4.61
N GLU A 383 27.04 -13.47 5.20
CA GLU A 383 26.89 -14.73 5.96
C GLU A 383 27.14 -14.53 7.45
N ALA A 384 26.67 -15.48 8.29
CA ALA A 384 26.71 -15.37 9.74
C ALA A 384 27.95 -16.03 10.36
N GLU A 385 28.71 -15.24 11.12
CA GLU A 385 29.27 -15.67 12.40
C GLU A 385 28.43 -15.01 13.52
N GLU A 386 28.50 -15.52 14.76
CA GLU A 386 27.78 -14.92 15.89
C GLU A 386 28.41 -13.57 16.30
N TRP A 387 27.59 -12.51 16.38
CA TRP A 387 27.99 -11.20 16.90
C TRP A 387 26.89 -10.64 17.81
N THR A 388 27.22 -10.42 19.09
CA THR A 388 26.38 -9.66 20.04
C THR A 388 26.66 -8.17 19.91
N PHE A 389 25.63 -7.32 20.00
CA PHE A 389 25.79 -5.85 19.98
C PHE A 389 24.95 -5.16 21.07
N ASP A 390 25.56 -4.19 21.75
CA ASP A 390 24.86 -3.18 22.54
C ASP A 390 24.47 -1.99 21.64
N THR A 391 23.29 -1.41 21.86
CA THR A 391 22.68 -0.37 20.98
C THR A 391 22.18 0.83 21.79
N HIS A 392 22.54 2.05 21.38
CA HIS A 392 22.03 3.33 21.92
C HIS A 392 21.70 4.31 20.78
N PHE A 393 20.82 5.28 21.06
CA PHE A 393 20.16 6.14 20.05
C PHE A 393 20.58 7.61 20.17
N GLU A 394 20.56 8.36 19.05
CA GLU A 394 20.83 9.82 19.01
C GLU A 394 19.71 10.62 18.32
N TYR A 395 18.47 10.42 18.76
CA TYR A 395 17.42 11.44 18.64
C TYR A 395 17.60 12.51 19.75
N PRO A 396 16.67 13.46 19.96
CA PRO A 396 16.28 13.83 21.31
C PRO A 396 15.69 12.61 22.05
N THR A 397 16.54 11.62 22.33
CA THR A 397 16.35 10.79 23.53
C THR A 397 16.36 11.74 24.73
N THR A 398 15.72 11.34 25.83
CA THR A 398 15.98 12.03 27.09
C THR A 398 17.45 11.82 27.50
N PRO A 399 17.98 12.57 28.48
CA PRO A 399 19.30 12.31 29.05
C PRO A 399 19.43 10.95 29.76
N ASP A 400 18.40 10.11 29.72
CA ASP A 400 18.34 8.77 30.28
C ASP A 400 18.86 7.73 29.28
N ASN A 401 19.61 6.76 29.78
CA ASN A 401 20.30 5.78 28.95
C ASN A 401 19.37 4.60 28.60
N VAL A 402 18.41 4.83 27.71
CA VAL A 402 17.34 3.87 27.34
C VAL A 402 17.80 2.86 26.27
N VAL A 403 17.55 1.58 26.52
CA VAL A 403 17.76 0.49 25.55
C VAL A 403 16.41 0.13 24.89
N GLY A 404 16.16 0.69 23.71
CA GLY A 404 15.00 0.39 22.86
C GLY A 404 14.60 1.59 21.99
N GLY A 405 14.00 1.36 20.80
CA GLY A 405 13.62 2.42 19.86
C GLY A 405 12.47 3.33 20.34
N HIS A 406 11.71 2.90 21.35
CA HIS A 406 10.57 3.63 21.90
C HIS A 406 10.87 4.27 23.26
N TYR A 407 10.67 5.59 23.35
CA TYR A 407 10.71 6.32 24.62
C TYR A 407 9.49 6.04 25.51
N LEU A 408 8.30 5.88 24.90
CA LEU A 408 7.04 5.55 25.58
C LEU A 408 6.25 4.54 24.74
N TYR A 409 5.50 3.67 25.42
CA TYR A 409 4.56 2.72 24.82
C TYR A 409 3.11 3.14 25.06
N THR A 410 2.24 2.83 24.10
CA THR A 410 0.78 3.02 24.20
C THR A 410 0.12 1.66 24.06
N TYR A 411 -0.64 1.22 25.07
CA TYR A 411 -1.30 -0.08 25.06
C TYR A 411 -2.76 0.02 24.60
N ALA A 412 -3.27 -1.01 23.94
CA ALA A 412 -4.67 -1.12 23.58
C ALA A 412 -5.16 -2.58 23.65
N ALA A 413 -6.44 -2.75 23.97
CA ALA A 413 -7.17 -4.01 23.85
C ALA A 413 -8.35 -3.80 22.89
N VAL A 414 -8.62 -4.79 22.03
CA VAL A 414 -9.72 -4.74 21.06
C VAL A 414 -10.52 -6.04 21.12
N ALA A 415 -11.83 -5.90 21.31
CA ALA A 415 -12.81 -6.96 21.11
C ALA A 415 -13.49 -6.76 19.74
N ALA A 416 -13.78 -7.87 19.05
CA ALA A 416 -14.44 -7.87 17.75
C ALA A 416 -15.43 -9.04 17.65
N GLU A 417 -16.66 -8.78 17.20
CA GLU A 417 -17.65 -9.80 16.84
C GLU A 417 -17.77 -9.89 15.31
N VAL A 418 -17.82 -11.11 14.76
CA VAL A 418 -17.94 -11.34 13.32
C VAL A 418 -19.02 -12.36 12.97
N GLU A 419 -19.70 -12.14 11.85
CA GLU A 419 -20.50 -13.13 11.15
C GLU A 419 -19.65 -13.75 10.02
N VAL A 420 -19.65 -15.08 9.88
CA VAL A 420 -18.94 -15.78 8.79
C VAL A 420 -19.91 -16.66 8.01
N ASN A 421 -20.09 -16.34 6.73
CA ASN A 421 -20.88 -17.14 5.81
C ASN A 421 -20.05 -18.31 5.29
N THR A 422 -20.10 -19.45 6.00
CA THR A 422 -19.34 -20.67 5.71
C THR A 422 -19.57 -21.29 4.33
N LEU A 423 -20.60 -20.87 3.60
CA LEU A 423 -20.86 -21.29 2.20
C LEU A 423 -20.17 -20.41 1.15
N THR A 424 -19.55 -19.30 1.55
CA THR A 424 -18.94 -18.31 0.65
C THR A 424 -17.57 -17.81 1.09
N GLY A 425 -17.22 -17.96 2.36
CA GLY A 425 -16.03 -17.33 2.95
C GLY A 425 -16.19 -15.82 3.21
N GLU A 426 -17.37 -15.24 3.00
CA GLU A 426 -17.64 -13.84 3.33
C GLU A 426 -17.70 -13.69 4.86
N ALA A 427 -16.79 -12.89 5.41
CA ALA A 427 -16.75 -12.52 6.83
C ALA A 427 -17.12 -11.04 6.98
N LYS A 428 -17.93 -10.72 8.00
CA LYS A 428 -18.44 -9.38 8.26
C LYS A 428 -18.22 -9.02 9.73
N LEU A 429 -17.63 -7.85 9.96
CA LEU A 429 -17.52 -7.25 11.30
C LEU A 429 -18.90 -6.74 11.75
N LEU A 430 -19.34 -7.13 12.94
CA LEU A 430 -20.65 -6.75 13.51
C LEU A 430 -20.51 -5.67 14.59
N ASP A 431 -19.55 -5.86 15.49
CA ASP A 431 -19.34 -5.05 16.68
C ASP A 431 -17.85 -4.97 16.99
N THR A 432 -17.37 -3.82 17.48
CA THR A 432 -16.02 -3.72 18.07
C THR A 432 -15.97 -2.76 19.23
N LYS A 433 -15.19 -3.12 20.25
CA LYS A 433 -14.79 -2.22 21.33
C LYS A 433 -13.27 -2.09 21.37
N HIS A 434 -12.79 -0.85 21.27
CA HIS A 434 -11.40 -0.46 21.50
C HIS A 434 -11.25 0.15 22.89
N VAL A 435 -10.29 -0.32 23.69
CA VAL A 435 -9.91 0.28 24.98
C VAL A 435 -8.43 0.65 24.90
N VAL A 436 -8.10 1.93 25.06
CA VAL A 436 -6.74 2.45 24.80
C VAL A 436 -6.17 3.17 26.02
N ALA A 437 -4.98 2.79 26.45
CA ALA A 437 -4.19 3.46 27.49
C ALA A 437 -3.54 4.74 26.95
N ALA A 438 -4.38 5.73 26.65
CA ALA A 438 -3.99 6.99 26.02
C ALA A 438 -3.32 7.98 26.98
N GLY A 439 -3.52 7.82 28.30
CA GLY A 439 -3.25 8.90 29.25
C GLY A 439 -4.18 10.11 29.00
N PRO A 440 -3.90 11.28 29.59
CA PRO A 440 -4.80 12.43 29.52
C PRO A 440 -5.08 12.89 28.07
N VAL A 441 -6.34 12.86 27.63
CA VAL A 441 -6.71 13.07 26.23
C VAL A 441 -6.84 14.56 25.90
N ILE A 442 -5.88 15.10 25.14
CA ILE A 442 -5.85 16.52 24.73
C ILE A 442 -7.09 16.92 23.92
N ASN A 443 -7.58 16.02 23.05
CA ASN A 443 -8.66 16.29 22.11
C ASN A 443 -9.52 15.03 21.92
N PRO A 444 -10.65 14.89 22.63
CA PRO A 444 -11.49 13.69 22.57
C PRO A 444 -12.01 13.36 21.16
N MET A 445 -12.44 14.34 20.36
CA MET A 445 -12.88 14.08 18.98
C MET A 445 -11.71 13.67 18.07
N GLY A 446 -10.52 14.25 18.30
CA GLY A 446 -9.30 13.86 17.59
C GLY A 446 -8.85 12.45 17.92
N PHE A 447 -8.95 12.06 19.20
CA PHE A 447 -8.67 10.69 19.66
C PHE A 447 -9.66 9.68 19.05
N ILE A 448 -10.97 9.90 19.20
CA ILE A 448 -12.02 9.00 18.66
C ILE A 448 -11.83 8.81 17.16
N GLY A 449 -11.74 9.90 16.37
CA GLY A 449 -11.61 9.81 14.91
C GLY A 449 -10.31 9.16 14.42
N GLN A 450 -9.24 9.14 15.23
CA GLN A 450 -8.01 8.41 14.93
C GLN A 450 -8.15 6.91 15.22
N ILE A 451 -8.81 6.53 16.33
CA ILE A 451 -9.08 5.12 16.63
C ILE A 451 -10.10 4.54 15.63
N GLU A 452 -11.19 5.24 15.34
CA GLU A 452 -12.15 4.89 14.28
C GLU A 452 -11.47 4.74 12.91
N GLY A 453 -10.65 5.73 12.51
CA GLY A 453 -9.91 5.70 11.25
C GLY A 453 -8.93 4.53 11.16
N GLY A 454 -8.18 4.26 12.25
CA GLY A 454 -7.29 3.11 12.38
C GLY A 454 -8.04 1.78 12.30
N SER A 455 -9.19 1.69 12.97
CA SER A 455 -10.08 0.53 12.98
C SER A 455 -10.57 0.22 11.56
N VAL A 456 -11.04 1.23 10.81
CA VAL A 456 -11.47 1.06 9.41
C VAL A 456 -10.30 0.66 8.51
N MET A 457 -9.10 1.21 8.69
CA MET A 457 -7.92 0.78 7.91
C MET A 457 -7.53 -0.68 8.21
N ALA A 458 -7.61 -1.12 9.46
CA ALA A 458 -7.33 -2.52 9.83
C ALA A 458 -8.40 -3.49 9.31
N LEU A 459 -9.69 -3.11 9.33
CA LEU A 459 -10.78 -3.85 8.68
C LEU A 459 -10.50 -4.04 7.18
N GLY A 460 -10.08 -2.96 6.50
CA GLY A 460 -9.66 -2.98 5.09
C GLY A 460 -8.57 -4.01 4.84
N PHE A 461 -7.43 -3.82 5.51
CA PHE A 461 -6.26 -4.68 5.47
C PHE A 461 -6.56 -6.16 5.77
N THR A 462 -7.45 -6.46 6.72
CA THR A 462 -7.69 -7.84 7.16
C THR A 462 -8.56 -8.65 6.19
N LEU A 463 -9.57 -8.02 5.57
CA LEU A 463 -10.59 -8.76 4.83
C LEU A 463 -10.58 -8.50 3.31
N THR A 464 -10.15 -7.33 2.85
CA THR A 464 -10.60 -6.79 1.55
C THR A 464 -9.57 -6.03 0.72
N GLU A 465 -8.57 -5.43 1.33
CA GLU A 465 -7.47 -4.78 0.62
C GLU A 465 -6.45 -5.83 0.18
N ASP A 466 -6.14 -5.84 -1.12
CA ASP A 466 -5.35 -6.90 -1.74
C ASP A 466 -4.50 -6.29 -2.86
N ALA A 467 -3.17 -6.32 -2.69
CA ALA A 467 -2.22 -5.61 -3.54
C ALA A 467 -1.74 -6.43 -4.75
N LEU A 468 -2.53 -7.42 -5.18
CA LEU A 468 -2.20 -8.44 -6.19
C LEU A 468 -1.23 -7.97 -7.29
N MET A 469 -0.08 -8.62 -7.33
CA MET A 469 0.91 -8.52 -8.41
C MET A 469 0.96 -9.82 -9.20
N GLN A 470 1.20 -9.69 -10.50
CA GLN A 470 1.47 -10.80 -11.43
C GLN A 470 2.60 -10.34 -12.36
N ASP A 471 3.58 -11.19 -12.63
CA ASP A 471 4.71 -10.88 -13.53
C ASP A 471 5.41 -9.55 -13.15
N SER A 472 5.62 -9.35 -11.84
CA SER A 472 6.13 -8.12 -11.20
C SER A 472 5.32 -6.84 -11.46
N ARG A 473 4.04 -6.95 -11.85
CA ARG A 473 3.14 -5.82 -12.18
C ARG A 473 1.89 -5.83 -11.30
N TYR A 474 1.51 -4.67 -10.76
CA TYR A 474 0.25 -4.54 -10.00
C TYR A 474 -0.97 -4.71 -10.91
N MET A 475 -1.79 -5.71 -10.62
CA MET A 475 -3.10 -5.91 -11.26
C MET A 475 -4.14 -4.94 -10.68
N THR A 476 -4.01 -4.59 -9.40
CA THR A 476 -4.99 -3.81 -8.63
C THR A 476 -4.82 -2.29 -8.77
N THR A 477 -4.70 -1.79 -10.01
CA THR A 477 -4.27 -0.41 -10.35
C THR A 477 -5.17 0.77 -9.92
N ASN A 478 -6.39 0.54 -9.44
CA ASN A 478 -7.35 1.58 -9.04
C ASN A 478 -8.40 1.02 -8.04
N LEU A 479 -9.20 1.89 -7.43
CA LEU A 479 -10.13 1.53 -6.32
C LEU A 479 -11.24 0.55 -6.70
N ASP A 480 -11.56 0.43 -7.99
CA ASP A 480 -12.46 -0.57 -8.59
C ASP A 480 -11.82 -1.99 -8.70
N THR A 481 -10.62 -2.19 -8.14
CA THR A 481 -10.04 -3.51 -7.83
C THR A 481 -9.27 -3.57 -6.51
N TYR A 482 -8.69 -2.45 -6.05
CA TYR A 482 -8.09 -2.34 -4.72
C TYR A 482 -9.14 -1.83 -3.75
N LEU A 483 -9.77 -2.75 -3.02
CA LEU A 483 -11.06 -2.49 -2.35
C LEU A 483 -10.86 -1.93 -0.94
N ILE A 484 -10.63 -0.62 -0.80
CA ILE A 484 -10.71 0.07 0.51
C ILE A 484 -12.14 0.02 1.08
N PRO A 485 -12.36 -0.03 2.41
CA PRO A 485 -13.70 -0.09 3.01
C PRO A 485 -14.67 1.01 2.60
N THR A 486 -15.96 0.66 2.57
CA THR A 486 -17.09 1.56 2.32
C THR A 486 -18.06 1.57 3.50
N ILE A 487 -19.02 2.49 3.49
CA ILE A 487 -20.08 2.60 4.51
C ILE A 487 -20.98 1.35 4.66
N ARG A 488 -20.90 0.35 3.76
CA ARG A 488 -21.58 -0.96 3.95
C ARG A 488 -20.73 -2.00 4.66
N ASP A 489 -19.41 -1.79 4.67
CA ASP A 489 -18.42 -2.70 5.26
C ASP A 489 -18.13 -2.31 6.71
N ILE A 490 -18.30 -1.02 7.03
CA ILE A 490 -18.23 -0.45 8.37
C ILE A 490 -19.54 -0.74 9.13
N HIS A 491 -19.42 -1.22 10.36
CA HIS A 491 -20.54 -1.45 11.30
C HIS A 491 -20.85 -0.19 12.11
N THR A 492 -22.07 -0.08 12.64
CA THR A 492 -22.52 1.11 13.40
C THR A 492 -22.12 1.11 14.88
N ASN A 493 -21.73 -0.06 15.40
CA ASN A 493 -21.42 -0.25 16.82
C ASN A 493 -19.90 -0.30 16.99
N LEU A 494 -19.26 0.87 16.99
CA LEU A 494 -17.83 1.02 17.24
C LEU A 494 -17.66 1.79 18.55
N GLU A 495 -17.34 1.09 19.62
CA GLU A 495 -17.09 1.70 20.93
C GLU A 495 -15.60 2.02 21.11
N VAL A 496 -15.28 3.24 21.57
CA VAL A 496 -13.91 3.66 21.88
C VAL A 496 -13.86 4.19 23.31
N GLU A 497 -13.05 3.55 24.15
CA GLU A 497 -12.81 3.90 25.55
C GLU A 497 -11.35 4.35 25.74
N ALA A 498 -11.14 5.49 26.41
CA ALA A 498 -9.84 5.97 26.81
C ALA A 498 -9.61 5.67 28.30
N ILE A 499 -8.52 4.98 28.62
CA ILE A 499 -7.95 4.98 29.96
C ILE A 499 -7.05 6.22 30.03
N GLU A 500 -7.56 7.28 30.66
CA GLU A 500 -6.86 8.55 30.81
C GLU A 500 -5.89 8.58 32.01
N ASP A 501 -6.04 7.64 32.95
CA ASP A 501 -5.15 7.47 34.09
C ASP A 501 -3.75 7.03 33.66
N LEU A 502 -2.73 7.53 34.37
CA LEU A 502 -1.33 7.09 34.24
C LEU A 502 -0.98 6.12 35.39
N PRO A 503 -0.06 5.16 35.18
CA PRO A 503 0.48 4.32 36.25
C PRO A 503 1.06 5.15 37.41
N GLU A 504 1.02 4.60 38.64
CA GLU A 504 1.59 5.29 39.80
C GLU A 504 3.09 5.57 39.59
N GLY A 505 3.46 6.85 39.65
CA GLY A 505 4.84 7.32 39.45
C GLY A 505 5.22 7.60 37.99
N ASP A 506 4.34 7.41 37.00
CA ASP A 506 4.59 7.76 35.59
C ASP A 506 4.22 9.24 35.31
N PRO A 507 5.18 10.13 34.98
CA PRO A 507 4.91 11.53 34.68
C PRO A 507 4.59 11.79 33.19
N PHE A 508 4.61 10.78 32.33
CA PHE A 508 4.73 10.93 30.87
C PHE A 508 3.42 10.71 30.10
N GLY A 509 2.37 11.47 30.44
CA GLY A 509 1.20 11.66 29.57
C GLY A 509 1.25 13.00 28.83
N PRO A 510 0.51 13.19 27.73
CA PRO A 510 -0.31 12.21 26.99
C PRO A 510 0.51 11.23 26.13
N ARG A 511 -0.13 10.16 25.63
CA ARG A 511 0.51 9.16 24.75
C ARG A 511 0.21 9.38 23.26
N GLY A 512 1.03 8.77 22.39
CA GLY A 512 0.82 8.78 20.94
C GLY A 512 -0.20 7.72 20.50
N ILE A 513 -1.24 8.15 19.77
CA ILE A 513 -2.40 7.30 19.41
C ILE A 513 -2.64 7.10 17.89
N GLY A 514 -1.88 7.78 17.02
CA GLY A 514 -2.19 7.91 15.59
C GLY A 514 -2.16 6.63 14.74
N GLU A 515 -1.55 5.55 15.25
CA GLU A 515 -1.53 4.24 14.59
C GLU A 515 -2.28 3.16 15.39
N ILE A 516 -2.57 3.42 16.67
CA ILE A 516 -2.98 2.43 17.67
C ILE A 516 -4.30 1.74 17.32
N GLY A 517 -5.28 2.47 16.78
CA GLY A 517 -6.57 1.90 16.35
C GLY A 517 -6.44 0.84 15.25
N SER A 518 -5.30 0.75 14.56
CA SER A 518 -5.05 -0.28 13.53
C SER A 518 -4.33 -1.54 14.05
N VAL A 519 -3.67 -1.47 15.21
CA VAL A 519 -2.70 -2.50 15.66
C VAL A 519 -3.39 -3.82 16.06
N ALA A 520 -4.41 -3.74 16.91
CA ALA A 520 -5.00 -4.93 17.55
C ALA A 520 -6.26 -5.47 16.85
N LEU A 521 -6.88 -4.72 15.93
CA LEU A 521 -8.12 -5.18 15.29
C LEU A 521 -7.91 -6.34 14.32
N ALA A 522 -6.83 -6.32 13.52
CA ALA A 522 -6.56 -7.40 12.56
C ALA A 522 -6.44 -8.79 13.21
N PRO A 523 -5.64 -8.99 14.29
CA PRO A 523 -5.63 -10.25 15.02
C PRO A 523 -6.95 -10.53 15.75
N ALA A 524 -7.68 -9.52 16.25
CA ALA A 524 -8.99 -9.73 16.88
C ALA A 524 -10.04 -10.28 15.89
N ILE A 525 -10.13 -9.70 14.68
CA ILE A 525 -10.97 -10.22 13.58
C ILE A 525 -10.56 -11.65 13.22
N THR A 526 -9.25 -11.91 13.08
CA THR A 526 -8.73 -13.24 12.73
C THR A 526 -9.09 -14.29 13.78
N ALA A 527 -8.96 -13.96 15.06
CA ALA A 527 -9.35 -14.82 16.18
C ALA A 527 -10.86 -15.06 16.22
N ALA A 528 -11.67 -14.03 15.99
CA ALA A 528 -13.12 -14.13 15.95
C ALA A 528 -13.63 -14.99 14.78
N ILE A 529 -13.00 -14.88 13.60
CA ILE A 529 -13.28 -15.76 12.44
C ILE A 529 -12.96 -17.22 12.80
N HIS A 530 -11.77 -17.49 13.35
CA HIS A 530 -11.39 -18.84 13.79
C HIS A 530 -12.33 -19.40 14.88
N GLN A 531 -12.82 -18.56 15.80
CA GLN A 531 -13.84 -18.95 16.77
C GLN A 531 -15.19 -19.28 16.12
N ALA A 532 -15.58 -18.56 15.06
CA ALA A 532 -16.83 -18.78 14.34
C ALA A 532 -16.79 -20.00 13.38
N THR A 533 -15.62 -20.31 12.79
CA THR A 533 -15.45 -21.46 11.88
C THR A 533 -15.02 -22.74 12.58
N GLY A 534 -14.35 -22.62 13.73
CA GLY A 534 -13.51 -23.68 14.28
C GLY A 534 -12.15 -23.76 13.57
N PRO A 535 -11.30 -24.72 13.98
CA PRO A 535 -10.01 -24.97 13.34
C PRO A 535 -10.18 -25.44 11.87
N LEU A 536 -9.23 -25.03 11.03
CA LEU A 536 -9.12 -25.40 9.61
C LEU A 536 -8.61 -26.84 9.40
#